data_AF-A0A2B7WX59-F1
#
_entry.id   AF-A0A2B7WX59-F1
#
_cell.length_a   1.000
_cell.length_b   1.000
_cell.length_c   1.000
_cell.angle_alpha   90.00
_cell.angle_beta   90.00
_cell.angle_gamma   90.00
#
_symmetry.space_group_name_H-M   'P 1'
#
loop_
_entity.id
_entity.type
_entity.pdbx_description
1 polymer ?
#
loop_
_entity_poly.entity_id
_entity_poly.type
_entity_poly.pdbx_seq_one_letter_code
_entity_poly.pdbx_strand_id
1 'polypeptide(L)'
;MQRAPGVPLNSIWPSLTKSEKDNIVIKLRHAFDAMRQAECPWPDFFGSLDGCGGLRHYLFWCQKGGRRHLGPFYGEVAFVEALTSNYQALIKRRDCPDFKSRAYETYLARVLKGHRPTLTHGDLQMKNIVIAESRRDDQGERLYDIELVDWEAAGWYPDFWEIFCATSTPLFLSWGDDWRWRIHEILDLWVAEMATMYLIDKDWL
;
A
#
# COMPACT_ATOMS: atom_id res chain seq x y z
N MET A 1 1.97 -17.12 15.31
CA MET A 1 2.96 -16.16 14.79
C MET A 1 4.19 -16.20 15.69
N GLN A 2 5.39 -16.14 15.11
CA GLN A 2 6.63 -15.96 15.85
C GLN A 2 6.97 -14.46 15.87
N ARG A 3 7.57 -13.97 16.95
CA ARG A 3 8.02 -12.58 17.03
C ARG A 3 9.28 -12.40 16.18
N ALA A 4 9.25 -11.45 15.26
CA ALA A 4 10.41 -11.00 14.51
C ALA A 4 11.51 -10.50 15.47
N PRO A 5 12.75 -10.99 15.37
CA PRO A 5 13.86 -10.47 16.17
C PRO A 5 14.22 -9.06 15.70
N GLY A 6 14.52 -8.17 16.65
CA GLY A 6 14.97 -6.80 16.35
C GLY A 6 14.03 -5.70 16.84
N VAL A 7 14.16 -4.53 16.23
CA VAL A 7 13.42 -3.31 16.58
C VAL A 7 12.72 -2.71 15.36
N PRO A 8 11.59 -2.01 15.53
CA PRO A 8 10.93 -1.28 14.44
C PRO A 8 11.85 -0.22 13.83
N LEU A 9 11.84 -0.08 12.50
CA LEU A 9 12.73 0.81 11.76
C LEU A 9 12.58 2.27 12.20
N ASN A 10 11.35 2.71 12.48
CA ASN A 10 11.06 4.09 12.92
C ASN A 10 11.78 4.47 14.22
N SER A 11 12.12 3.49 15.06
CA SER A 11 12.79 3.74 16.34
C SER A 11 14.26 4.10 16.19
N ILE A 12 14.92 3.68 15.09
CA ILE A 12 16.34 3.94 14.88
C ILE A 12 16.65 4.71 13.59
N TRP A 13 15.68 4.89 12.68
CA TRP A 13 15.85 5.60 11.40
C TRP A 13 16.62 6.93 11.51
N PRO A 14 16.37 7.80 12.51
CA PRO A 14 17.11 9.06 12.66
C PRO A 14 18.59 8.89 13.05
N SER A 15 18.96 7.74 13.62
CA SER A 15 20.32 7.43 14.08
C SER A 15 21.16 6.65 13.08
N LEU A 16 20.56 6.21 11.98
CA LEU A 16 21.26 5.46 10.92
C LEU A 16 22.11 6.40 10.06
N THR A 17 23.29 5.92 9.66
CA THR A 17 24.11 6.58 8.64
C THR A 17 23.42 6.56 7.29
N LYS A 18 23.87 7.40 6.35
CA LYS A 18 23.36 7.40 4.98
C LYS A 18 23.53 6.02 4.32
N SER A 19 24.70 5.40 4.47
CA SER A 19 25.01 4.09 3.89
C SER A 19 24.16 2.98 4.51
N GLU A 20 23.94 3.01 5.83
CA GLU A 20 23.03 2.07 6.50
C GLU A 20 21.60 2.18 5.95
N LYS A 21 21.11 3.41 5.72
CA LYS A 21 19.80 3.64 5.08
C LYS A 21 19.77 3.15 3.64
N ASP A 22 20.82 3.43 2.85
CA ASP A 22 20.93 2.99 1.45
C ASP A 22 20.85 1.46 1.36
N ASN A 23 21.58 0.75 2.23
CA ASN A 23 21.55 -0.71 2.31
C ASN A 23 20.16 -1.25 2.69
N ILE A 24 19.47 -0.59 3.63
CA ILE A 24 18.11 -0.97 4.03
C ILE A 24 17.12 -0.79 2.87
N VAL A 25 17.21 0.34 2.16
CA VAL A 25 16.38 0.62 0.98
C VAL A 25 16.58 -0.41 -0.11
N ILE A 26 17.83 -0.79 -0.42
CA ILE A 26 18.13 -1.82 -1.41
C ILE A 26 17.49 -3.15 -1.02
N LYS A 27 17.62 -3.56 0.24
CA LYS A 27 17.00 -4.80 0.74
C LYS A 27 15.47 -4.76 0.65
N LEU A 28 14.85 -3.63 1.00
CA LEU A 28 13.41 -3.44 0.87
C LEU A 28 12.98 -3.50 -0.61
N ARG A 29 13.70 -2.85 -1.52
CA ARG A 29 13.44 -2.91 -2.95
C ARG A 29 13.44 -4.36 -3.44
N HIS A 30 14.48 -5.14 -3.10
CA HIS A 30 14.56 -6.55 -3.46
C HIS A 30 13.40 -7.38 -2.88
N ALA A 31 12.98 -7.10 -1.64
CA ALA A 31 11.85 -7.80 -1.02
C ALA A 31 10.53 -7.50 -1.76
N PHE A 32 10.26 -6.24 -2.09
CA PHE A 32 9.06 -5.86 -2.84
C PHE A 32 9.09 -6.35 -4.29
N ASP A 33 10.25 -6.33 -4.94
CA ASP A 33 10.41 -6.93 -6.27
C ASP A 33 10.09 -8.43 -6.23
N ALA A 34 10.60 -9.16 -5.23
CA ALA A 34 10.31 -10.58 -5.05
C ALA A 34 8.81 -10.83 -4.79
N MET A 35 8.16 -10.00 -3.95
CA MET A 35 6.72 -10.08 -3.72
C MET A 35 5.92 -9.87 -5.01
N ARG A 36 6.32 -8.90 -5.84
CA ARG A 36 5.66 -8.59 -7.12
C ARG A 36 5.83 -9.65 -8.20
N GLN A 37 6.80 -10.55 -8.04
CA GLN A 37 6.94 -11.74 -8.89
C GLN A 37 6.00 -12.88 -8.48
N ALA A 38 5.35 -12.81 -7.31
CA ALA A 38 4.39 -13.82 -6.91
C ALA A 38 3.18 -13.78 -7.85
N GLU A 39 2.89 -14.92 -8.48
CA GLU A 39 1.71 -15.07 -9.33
C GLU A 39 0.46 -15.26 -8.47
N CYS A 40 -0.61 -14.52 -8.78
CA CYS A 40 -1.89 -14.73 -8.14
C CYS A 40 -2.41 -16.12 -8.51
N PRO A 41 -2.78 -16.98 -7.53
CA PRO A 41 -3.35 -18.29 -7.81
C PRO A 41 -4.69 -18.23 -8.58
N TRP A 42 -5.33 -17.06 -8.59
CA TRP A 42 -6.64 -16.83 -9.20
C TRP A 42 -6.52 -15.81 -10.34
N PRO A 43 -7.00 -16.15 -11.56
CA PRO A 43 -6.95 -15.23 -12.70
C PRO A 43 -7.74 -13.95 -12.44
N ASP A 44 -7.14 -12.80 -12.78
CA ASP A 44 -7.74 -11.46 -12.66
C ASP A 44 -8.36 -11.14 -11.29
N PHE A 45 -7.85 -11.74 -10.22
CA PHE A 45 -8.42 -11.65 -8.89
C PHE A 45 -7.89 -10.46 -8.09
N PHE A 46 -8.80 -9.64 -7.56
CA PHE A 46 -8.50 -8.60 -6.58
C PHE A 46 -9.24 -8.89 -5.28
N GLY A 47 -8.52 -9.26 -4.23
CA GLY A 47 -9.13 -9.67 -2.97
C GLY A 47 -8.11 -9.99 -1.88
N SER A 48 -8.59 -10.59 -0.80
CA SER A 48 -7.75 -10.97 0.33
C SER A 48 -6.66 -11.99 -0.06
N LEU A 49 -5.58 -12.00 0.70
CA LEU A 49 -4.43 -12.88 0.46
C LEU A 49 -4.78 -14.38 0.40
N ASP A 50 -5.75 -14.80 1.21
CA ASP A 50 -6.25 -16.17 1.31
C ASP A 50 -7.30 -16.54 0.24
N GLY A 51 -7.65 -15.61 -0.66
CA GLY A 51 -8.67 -15.81 -1.69
C GLY A 51 -10.12 -15.84 -1.17
N CYS A 52 -10.32 -15.70 0.15
CA CYS A 52 -11.60 -15.99 0.79
C CYS A 52 -12.51 -14.75 0.95
N GLY A 53 -12.09 -13.57 0.51
CA GLY A 53 -12.87 -12.36 0.76
C GLY A 53 -12.39 -11.08 0.09
N GLY A 54 -12.99 -9.99 0.55
CA GLY A 54 -12.74 -8.65 0.05
C GLY A 54 -11.40 -8.06 0.47
N LEU A 55 -11.10 -6.90 -0.12
CA LEU A 55 -9.88 -6.15 0.13
C LEU A 55 -9.92 -5.49 1.51
N ARG A 56 -8.91 -5.74 2.34
CA ARG A 56 -8.88 -5.32 3.76
C ARG A 56 -8.49 -3.86 3.98
N HIS A 57 -8.40 -3.06 2.92
CA HIS A 57 -8.17 -1.63 2.99
C HIS A 57 -9.46 -0.87 3.30
N TYR A 58 -9.39 0.20 4.10
CA TYR A 58 -10.57 0.96 4.57
C TYR A 58 -11.40 1.60 3.45
N LEU A 59 -10.78 1.90 2.29
CA LEU A 59 -11.49 2.36 1.08
C LEU A 59 -12.50 1.31 0.56
N PHE A 60 -12.31 0.05 0.90
CA PHE A 60 -13.22 -1.05 0.57
C PHE A 60 -14.14 -1.42 1.74
N TRP A 61 -14.13 -0.67 2.85
CA TRP A 61 -15.16 -0.84 3.87
C TRP A 61 -16.53 -0.40 3.34
N CYS A 62 -17.53 -1.28 3.40
CA CYS A 62 -18.82 -1.06 2.75
C CYS A 62 -19.57 0.16 3.33
N GLN A 63 -19.83 1.16 2.49
CA GLN A 63 -20.51 2.39 2.89
C GLN A 63 -22.05 2.29 2.78
N LYS A 64 -22.57 1.30 2.03
CA LYS A 64 -24.01 1.01 1.90
C LYS A 64 -24.61 0.27 3.11
N GLY A 65 -23.79 -0.12 4.08
CA GLY A 65 -24.18 -0.94 5.23
C GLY A 65 -23.67 -2.38 5.13
N GLY A 66 -23.61 -3.05 6.28
CA GLY A 66 -22.95 -4.35 6.43
C GLY A 66 -21.49 -4.16 6.82
N ARG A 67 -21.11 -4.64 8.01
CA ARG A 67 -19.76 -4.52 8.57
C ARG A 67 -18.79 -5.47 7.84
N ARG A 68 -18.51 -5.20 6.57
CA ARG A 68 -17.65 -6.03 5.72
C ARG A 68 -16.83 -5.19 4.74
N HIS A 69 -15.71 -5.78 4.34
CA HIS A 69 -14.93 -5.32 3.20
C HIS A 69 -15.57 -5.79 1.88
N LEU A 70 -15.48 -4.97 0.84
CA LEU A 70 -15.97 -5.26 -0.50
C LEU A 70 -14.99 -6.16 -1.26
N GLY A 71 -15.55 -6.98 -2.15
CA GLY A 71 -14.82 -7.96 -2.95
C GLY A 71 -15.05 -9.40 -2.48
N PRO A 72 -14.32 -10.37 -3.05
CA PRO A 72 -13.30 -10.16 -4.09
C PRO A 72 -13.89 -9.66 -5.41
N PHE A 73 -13.03 -9.14 -6.28
CA PHE A 73 -13.38 -8.67 -7.62
C PHE A 73 -12.62 -9.47 -8.67
N TYR A 74 -13.25 -9.68 -9.81
CA TYR A 74 -12.64 -10.36 -10.95
C TYR A 74 -12.57 -9.37 -12.11
N GLY A 75 -11.36 -8.96 -12.45
CA GLY A 75 -11.08 -7.94 -13.45
C GLY A 75 -11.00 -6.52 -12.87
N GLU A 76 -10.16 -5.72 -13.52
CA GLU A 76 -9.89 -4.33 -13.15
C GLU A 76 -11.15 -3.45 -13.22
N VAL A 77 -12.04 -3.71 -14.19
CA VAL A 77 -13.32 -3.03 -14.32
C VAL A 77 -14.16 -3.20 -13.04
N ALA A 78 -14.29 -4.43 -12.55
CA ALA A 78 -15.06 -4.70 -11.33
C ALA A 78 -14.43 -4.05 -10.09
N PHE A 79 -13.10 -4.00 -10.01
CA PHE A 79 -12.38 -3.30 -8.95
C PHE A 79 -12.69 -1.80 -8.97
N VAL A 80 -12.58 -1.13 -10.12
CA VAL A 80 -12.80 0.32 -10.26
C VAL A 80 -14.27 0.68 -10.04
N GLU A 81 -15.20 -0.13 -10.56
CA GLU A 81 -16.64 0.03 -10.35
C GLU A 81 -17.00 -0.08 -8.87
N ALA A 82 -16.39 -1.02 -8.15
CA ALA A 82 -16.63 -1.18 -6.71
C ALA A 82 -16.08 0.00 -5.91
N LEU A 83 -14.88 0.48 -6.22
CA LEU A 83 -14.29 1.66 -5.59
C LEU A 83 -15.19 2.90 -5.81
N THR A 84 -15.62 3.11 -7.05
CA THR A 84 -16.52 4.23 -7.43
C THR A 84 -17.88 4.11 -6.75
N SER A 85 -18.49 2.93 -6.77
CA SER A 85 -19.80 2.67 -6.15
C SER A 85 -19.76 2.85 -4.64
N ASN A 86 -18.65 2.47 -4.00
CA ASN A 86 -18.47 2.65 -2.56
C ASN A 86 -18.28 4.13 -2.21
N TYR A 87 -17.53 4.87 -3.04
CA TYR A 87 -17.38 6.32 -2.92
C TYR A 87 -18.72 7.06 -3.11
N GLN A 88 -19.51 6.69 -4.13
CA GLN A 88 -20.86 7.24 -4.32
C GLN A 88 -21.74 7.02 -3.08
N ALA A 89 -21.67 5.85 -2.46
CA ALA A 89 -22.38 5.56 -1.22
C ALA A 89 -21.89 6.41 -0.04
N LEU A 90 -20.58 6.67 0.07
CA LEU A 90 -20.01 7.59 1.07
C LEU A 90 -20.57 9.01 0.90
N ILE A 91 -20.49 9.56 -0.30
CA ILE A 91 -20.95 10.93 -0.63
C ILE A 91 -22.44 11.07 -0.35
N LYS A 92 -23.25 10.08 -0.76
CA LYS A 92 -24.69 10.04 -0.45
C LYS A 92 -24.95 9.99 1.06
N ARG A 93 -24.19 9.20 1.81
CA ARG A 93 -24.33 9.12 3.29
C ARG A 93 -23.95 10.44 3.97
N ARG A 94 -22.96 11.15 3.44
CA ARG A 94 -22.51 12.46 3.95
C ARG A 94 -23.36 13.64 3.42
N ASP A 95 -24.44 13.37 2.68
CA ASP A 95 -25.31 14.38 2.05
C ASP A 95 -24.52 15.42 1.21
N CYS A 96 -23.50 14.94 0.51
CA CYS A 96 -22.63 15.77 -0.32
C CYS A 96 -23.11 15.77 -1.79
N PRO A 97 -22.87 16.85 -2.56
CA PRO A 97 -23.16 16.86 -3.99
C PRO A 97 -22.43 15.76 -4.77
N ASP A 98 -23.10 15.16 -5.74
CA ASP A 98 -22.62 14.01 -6.52
C ASP A 98 -21.65 14.37 -7.67
N PHE A 99 -21.26 15.64 -7.82
CA PHE A 99 -20.42 16.08 -8.95
C PHE A 99 -19.09 15.32 -9.01
N LYS A 100 -18.44 15.14 -7.85
CA LYS A 100 -17.14 14.45 -7.75
C LYS A 100 -17.28 12.95 -8.00
N SER A 101 -18.36 12.33 -7.52
CA SER A 101 -18.62 10.91 -7.77
C SER A 101 -18.96 10.62 -9.23
N ARG A 102 -19.72 11.50 -9.90
CA ARG A 102 -19.96 11.43 -11.36
C ARG A 102 -18.68 11.60 -12.18
N ALA A 103 -17.78 12.49 -11.75
CA ALA A 103 -16.47 12.62 -12.39
C ALA A 103 -15.66 11.31 -12.26
N TYR A 104 -15.61 10.70 -11.08
CA TYR A 104 -14.92 9.42 -10.90
C TYR A 104 -15.54 8.28 -11.72
N GLU A 105 -16.86 8.17 -11.76
CA GLU A 105 -17.56 7.21 -12.64
C GLU A 105 -17.19 7.37 -14.12
N THR A 106 -16.98 8.61 -14.57
CA THR A 106 -16.66 8.89 -15.97
C THR A 106 -15.18 8.64 -16.32
N TYR A 107 -14.26 8.96 -15.42
CA TYR A 107 -12.84 9.08 -15.75
C TYR A 107 -11.91 8.10 -15.02
N LEU A 108 -12.32 7.52 -13.88
CA LEU A 108 -11.41 6.76 -13.02
C LEU A 108 -10.87 5.51 -13.72
N ALA A 109 -11.73 4.79 -14.46
CA ALA A 109 -11.33 3.63 -15.25
C ALA A 109 -10.36 3.96 -16.41
N ARG A 110 -10.19 5.24 -16.77
CA ARG A 110 -9.18 5.63 -17.77
C ARG A 110 -7.79 5.79 -17.16
N VAL A 111 -7.73 6.12 -15.88
CA VAL A 111 -6.49 6.31 -15.13
C VAL A 111 -6.03 4.99 -14.53
N LEU A 112 -6.93 4.27 -13.86
CA LEU A 112 -6.62 3.02 -13.17
C LEU A 112 -6.75 1.80 -14.11
N LYS A 113 -6.19 1.89 -15.32
CA LYS A 113 -6.27 0.81 -16.32
C LYS A 113 -4.93 0.17 -16.61
N GLY A 114 -4.96 -1.12 -16.96
CA GLY A 114 -3.77 -1.87 -17.39
C GLY A 114 -2.96 -2.45 -16.23
N HIS A 115 -3.56 -2.56 -15.04
CA HIS A 115 -2.94 -3.12 -13.87
C HIS A 115 -3.36 -4.57 -13.65
N ARG A 116 -2.41 -5.37 -13.15
CA ARG A 116 -2.62 -6.78 -12.82
C ARG A 116 -2.75 -6.99 -11.32
N PRO A 117 -3.42 -8.07 -10.87
CA PRO A 117 -3.32 -8.54 -9.49
C PRO A 117 -1.85 -8.69 -9.05
N THR A 118 -1.48 -7.96 -8.02
CA THR A 118 -0.12 -7.90 -7.50
C THR A 118 -0.15 -8.05 -5.98
N LEU A 119 0.69 -8.94 -5.46
CA LEU A 119 0.83 -9.13 -4.02
C LEU A 119 1.33 -7.83 -3.38
N THR A 120 0.51 -7.30 -2.47
CA THR A 120 0.69 -5.99 -1.84
C THR A 120 0.62 -6.18 -0.33
N HIS A 121 1.56 -5.57 0.40
CA HIS A 121 1.54 -5.48 1.86
C HIS A 121 0.43 -4.53 2.30
N GLY A 122 0.31 -3.38 1.64
CA GLY A 122 -0.77 -2.42 1.85
C GLY A 122 -0.63 -1.57 3.12
N ASP A 123 0.51 -1.67 3.81
CA ASP A 123 0.83 -0.84 4.98
C ASP A 123 2.36 -0.70 5.18
N LEU A 124 3.07 -0.31 4.10
CA LEU A 124 4.52 -0.08 4.15
C LEU A 124 4.86 1.18 4.98
N GLN A 125 4.89 1.01 6.29
CA GLN A 125 5.33 2.01 7.25
C GLN A 125 6.57 1.55 8.00
N MET A 126 7.44 2.47 8.40
CA MET A 126 8.65 2.14 9.18
C MET A 126 8.36 1.34 10.47
N LYS A 127 7.17 1.53 11.09
CA LYS A 127 6.75 0.74 12.26
C LYS A 127 6.52 -0.76 11.96
N ASN A 128 6.25 -1.09 10.69
CA ASN A 128 5.94 -2.44 10.19
C ASN A 128 7.18 -3.10 9.54
N ILE A 129 8.34 -2.47 9.65
CA ILE A 129 9.62 -2.99 9.20
C ILE A 129 10.45 -3.25 10.45
N VAL A 130 10.71 -4.52 10.76
CA VAL A 130 11.57 -4.92 11.88
C VAL A 130 12.97 -5.11 11.35
N ILE A 131 13.95 -4.52 12.04
CA ILE A 131 15.36 -4.65 11.69
C ILE A 131 16.19 -5.19 12.85
N ALA A 132 17.11 -6.09 12.52
CA ALA A 132 18.06 -6.68 13.46
C ALA A 132 19.48 -6.49 12.93
N GLU A 133 20.38 -5.96 13.75
CA GLU A 133 21.80 -5.88 13.39
C GLU A 133 22.34 -7.32 13.25
N SER A 134 22.89 -7.64 12.08
CA SER A 134 23.36 -8.99 11.76
C SER A 134 24.88 -9.11 11.83
N ARG A 135 25.58 -8.19 11.15
CA ARG A 135 27.05 -8.12 11.17
C ARG A 135 27.52 -6.70 10.83
N ARG A 136 28.84 -6.53 10.75
CA ARG A 136 29.46 -5.33 10.17
C ARG A 136 30.13 -5.66 8.84
N ASP A 137 30.23 -4.66 7.96
CA ASP A 137 31.02 -4.77 6.75
C ASP A 137 32.52 -4.51 7.01
N ASP A 138 33.33 -4.56 5.95
CA ASP A 138 34.78 -4.37 6.02
C ASP A 138 35.18 -2.95 6.46
N GLN A 139 34.25 -1.99 6.35
CA GLN A 139 34.41 -0.59 6.76
C GLN A 139 33.90 -0.36 8.20
N GLY A 140 33.33 -1.39 8.84
CA GLY A 140 32.79 -1.34 10.20
C GLY A 140 31.36 -0.80 10.31
N GLU A 141 30.67 -0.57 9.19
CA GLU A 141 29.27 -0.15 9.17
C GLU A 141 28.35 -1.31 9.53
N ARG A 142 27.23 -1.00 10.21
CA ARG A 142 26.29 -2.02 10.66
C ARG A 142 25.41 -2.47 9.49
N LEU A 143 25.30 -3.77 9.32
CA LEU A 143 24.37 -4.40 8.39
C LEU A 143 23.16 -4.93 9.15
N TYR A 144 21.99 -4.76 8.54
CA TYR A 144 20.71 -5.08 9.15
C TYR A 144 19.95 -6.11 8.34
N ASP A 145 19.46 -7.17 8.97
CA ASP A 145 18.44 -8.03 8.40
C ASP A 145 17.07 -7.39 8.60
N ILE A 146 16.15 -7.63 7.66
CA ILE A 146 14.86 -6.95 7.58
C ILE A 146 13.75 -7.99 7.51
N GLU A 147 12.70 -7.77 8.31
CA GLU A 147 11.47 -8.53 8.27
C GLU A 147 10.27 -7.57 8.15
N LEU A 148 9.37 -7.87 7.21
CA LEU A 148 8.08 -7.18 7.08
C LEU A 148 7.05 -7.85 8.00
N VAL A 149 6.35 -7.04 8.79
CA VAL A 149 5.32 -7.49 9.73
C VAL A 149 4.02 -6.72 9.51
N ASP A 150 2.95 -7.16 10.16
CA ASP A 150 1.63 -6.52 10.07
C ASP A 150 0.97 -6.63 8.68
N TRP A 151 0.77 -7.88 8.25
CA TRP A 151 0.19 -8.26 6.96
C TRP A 151 -1.35 -8.18 6.92
N GLU A 152 -2.00 -7.51 7.88
CA GLU A 152 -3.47 -7.55 8.00
C GLU A 152 -4.19 -6.86 6.82
N ALA A 153 -3.55 -5.87 6.20
CA ALA A 153 -4.04 -5.15 5.03
C ALA A 153 -3.65 -5.84 3.71
N ALA A 154 -2.81 -6.87 3.78
CA ALA A 154 -2.23 -7.50 2.61
C ALA A 154 -3.26 -8.23 1.75
N GLY A 155 -2.98 -8.27 0.46
CA GLY A 155 -3.85 -8.91 -0.51
C GLY A 155 -3.37 -8.72 -1.93
N TRP A 156 -4.26 -9.08 -2.86
CA TRP A 156 -4.05 -8.93 -4.29
C TRP A 156 -4.72 -7.63 -4.74
N TYR A 157 -3.90 -6.61 -5.00
CA TYR A 157 -4.32 -5.27 -5.42
C TYR A 157 -3.68 -4.92 -6.77
N PRO A 158 -4.09 -3.83 -7.44
CA PRO A 158 -3.31 -3.27 -8.54
C PRO A 158 -1.87 -2.95 -8.12
N ASP A 159 -0.93 -3.03 -9.06
CA ASP A 159 0.51 -2.78 -8.81
C ASP A 159 0.84 -1.37 -8.27
N PHE A 160 0.00 -0.36 -8.57
CA PHE A 160 0.12 0.98 -8.00
C PHE A 160 -0.30 1.08 -6.53
N TRP A 161 -0.99 0.06 -5.98
CA TRP A 161 -1.64 0.18 -4.68
C TRP A 161 -0.64 0.34 -3.53
N GLU A 162 0.50 -0.36 -3.60
CA GLU A 162 1.54 -0.27 -2.56
C GLU A 162 2.08 1.17 -2.43
N ILE A 163 2.40 1.82 -3.55
CA ILE A 163 2.92 3.20 -3.52
C ILE A 163 1.87 4.19 -3.03
N PHE A 164 0.60 3.97 -3.38
CA PHE A 164 -0.52 4.75 -2.83
C PHE A 164 -0.60 4.60 -1.29
N CYS A 165 -0.60 3.39 -0.75
CA CYS A 165 -0.67 3.16 0.70
C CYS A 165 0.53 3.76 1.44
N ALA A 166 1.75 3.53 0.92
CA ALA A 166 2.99 4.04 1.49
C ALA A 166 3.05 5.58 1.54
N THR A 167 2.34 6.26 0.64
CA THR A 167 2.36 7.74 0.54
C THR A 167 1.14 8.42 1.16
N SER A 168 0.05 7.70 1.43
CA SER A 168 -1.23 8.29 1.85
C SER A 168 -1.51 8.24 3.36
N THR A 169 -0.68 7.55 4.14
CA THR A 169 -0.87 7.45 5.60
C THR A 169 -0.75 8.84 6.29
N PRO A 170 -1.59 9.22 7.27
CA PRO A 170 -1.56 10.55 7.91
C PRO A 170 -0.23 10.97 8.55
N LEU A 171 0.56 10.01 9.07
CA LEU A 171 1.94 10.24 9.56
C LEU A 171 2.92 10.59 8.42
N PHE A 172 2.51 10.44 7.17
CA PHE A 172 3.27 10.74 5.94
C PHE A 172 2.98 12.11 5.34
N LEU A 173 2.32 13.03 6.08
CA LEU A 173 2.16 14.44 5.67
C LEU A 173 3.27 15.39 6.19
N SER A 174 4.00 15.07 7.27
CA SER A 174 5.16 15.85 7.82
C SER A 174 6.57 15.54 7.24
N TRP A 175 7.14 16.34 6.33
CA TRP A 175 8.46 16.05 5.68
C TRP A 175 9.66 16.22 6.63
N GLY A 176 9.63 15.50 7.76
CA GLY A 176 10.59 15.63 8.86
C GLY A 176 11.82 14.75 8.72
N ASP A 177 11.83 13.82 7.76
CA ASP A 177 12.97 12.96 7.45
C ASP A 177 13.02 12.58 5.95
N ASP A 178 14.04 11.81 5.57
CA ASP A 178 14.28 11.36 4.20
C ASP A 178 13.48 10.11 3.81
N TRP A 179 12.73 9.47 4.73
CA TRP A 179 12.02 8.21 4.44
C TRP A 179 11.09 8.32 3.23
N ARG A 180 10.41 9.45 3.09
CA ARG A 180 9.47 9.69 1.98
C ARG A 180 10.13 9.81 0.63
N TRP A 181 11.30 10.44 0.62
CA TRP A 181 12.14 10.40 -0.56
C TRP A 181 12.46 8.93 -0.80
N ARG A 182 12.99 8.20 0.16
CA ARG A 182 13.42 6.81 0.00
C ARG A 182 12.32 5.84 -0.51
N ILE A 183 11.04 6.10 -0.29
CA ILE A 183 9.93 5.27 -0.83
C ILE A 183 9.99 5.11 -2.36
N HIS A 184 10.37 6.13 -3.14
CA HIS A 184 10.47 5.97 -4.60
C HIS A 184 11.69 5.13 -5.04
N GLU A 185 12.65 4.92 -4.14
CA GLU A 185 13.78 4.00 -4.36
C GLU A 185 13.34 2.55 -4.07
N ILE A 186 12.31 2.35 -3.23
CA ILE A 186 11.77 1.04 -2.85
C ILE A 186 10.68 0.55 -3.80
N LEU A 187 9.82 1.45 -4.30
CA LEU A 187 8.61 1.09 -5.07
C LEU A 187 8.57 1.80 -6.42
N ASP A 188 8.02 1.11 -7.43
CA ASP A 188 7.72 1.76 -8.72
C ASP A 188 6.66 2.85 -8.58
N LEU A 189 6.88 3.96 -9.30
CA LEU A 189 6.01 5.14 -9.25
C LEU A 189 4.92 5.09 -10.31
N TRP A 190 3.69 5.28 -9.84
CA TRP A 190 2.48 5.39 -10.64
C TRP A 190 1.83 6.74 -10.36
N VAL A 191 2.40 7.80 -10.94
CA VAL A 191 2.14 9.18 -10.49
C VAL A 191 0.67 9.58 -10.70
N ALA A 192 0.07 9.18 -11.82
CA ALA A 192 -1.32 9.54 -12.14
C ALA A 192 -2.32 8.80 -11.23
N GLU A 193 -2.06 7.52 -11.01
CA GLU A 193 -2.84 6.62 -10.16
C GLU A 193 -2.74 7.06 -8.71
N MET A 194 -1.52 7.28 -8.21
CA MET A 194 -1.24 7.77 -6.86
C MET A 194 -1.92 9.12 -6.61
N ALA A 195 -1.78 10.09 -7.52
CA ALA A 195 -2.41 11.40 -7.37
C ALA A 195 -3.95 11.29 -7.36
N THR A 196 -4.52 10.43 -8.20
CA THR A 196 -5.97 10.21 -8.26
C THR A 196 -6.48 9.53 -6.98
N MET A 197 -5.78 8.50 -6.52
CA MET A 197 -6.13 7.80 -5.28
C MET A 197 -6.01 8.72 -4.06
N TYR A 198 -5.01 9.61 -4.02
CA TYR A 198 -4.88 10.60 -2.97
C TYR A 198 -6.06 11.60 -2.93
N LEU A 199 -6.62 11.97 -4.10
CA LEU A 199 -7.83 12.79 -4.17
C LEU A 199 -9.10 12.06 -3.69
N ILE A 200 -9.15 10.74 -3.85
CA ILE A 200 -10.23 9.88 -3.32
C ILE A 200 -10.08 9.75 -1.80
N ASP A 201 -8.86 9.47 -1.34
CA ASP A 201 -8.54 9.21 0.05
C ASP A 201 -8.85 10.39 0.98
N LYS A 202 -8.54 11.61 0.55
CA LYS A 202 -8.82 12.83 1.31
C LYS A 202 -10.28 13.04 1.67
N ASP A 203 -11.21 12.54 0.86
CA ASP A 203 -12.65 12.65 1.18
C ASP A 203 -13.13 11.50 2.07
N TRP A 204 -12.32 10.46 2.22
CA TRP A 204 -12.65 9.26 2.97
C TRP A 204 -12.41 9.44 4.47
N LEU A 205 -11.37 10.20 4.81
CA LEU A 205 -11.10 10.73 6.14
C LEU A 205 -12.13 11.81 6.54
#